data_AF-A0A941EQB8-F1
#
_entry.id   AF-A0A941EQB8-F1
#
_cell.length_a   1.000
_cell.length_b   1.000
_cell.length_c   1.000
_cell.angle_alpha   90.00
_cell.angle_beta   90.00
_cell.angle_gamma   90.00
#
_symmetry.space_group_name_H-M   'P 1'
#
loop_
_entity.id
_entity.type
_entity.pdbx_description
1 polymer ?
#
loop_
_entity_poly.entity_id
_entity_poly.type
_entity_poly.pdbx_seq_one_letter_code
_entity_poly.pdbx_strand_id
1 'polypeptide(L)'
;MAGYDTAGTVQSVGPGALSEFGENPNFWIRYLSPSPAADVVNGSASGAVNECIGVWNYSTSHTLGIISAPTQSHLSSSSAQGVADAQQYMASLAYIYTNVSSLQYPTNNTLWCWLDQEASTSLSSGYWTGWATHIYNYAAQTYSALYCDPDAAPPNCTVIDNYNGTTSICNAVWSSEPEYTSSCSGGLASPPAWAAESCSSVPTRLWQYDEQGVCGYSADVDLNVGAPGYNYASYCFYLSAKP
;
A
#
# COMPACT_ATOMS: atom_id res chain seq x y z
N MET A 1 -13.90 1.40 5.55
CA MET A 1 -13.42 2.80 5.42
C MET A 1 -12.69 2.91 4.12
N ALA A 2 -12.95 3.98 3.38
CA ALA A 2 -12.34 4.20 2.08
C ALA A 2 -11.14 5.16 2.19
N GLY A 3 -10.18 5.00 1.29
CA GLY A 3 -9.00 5.81 1.20
C GLY A 3 -8.46 5.87 -0.23
N TYR A 4 -7.33 6.53 -0.40
CA TYR A 4 -6.69 6.68 -1.69
C TYR A 4 -5.28 6.08 -1.68
N ASP A 5 -4.84 5.65 -2.85
CA ASP A 5 -3.43 5.56 -3.18
C ASP A 5 -3.17 6.38 -4.46
N THR A 6 -1.90 6.63 -4.76
CA THR A 6 -1.48 7.44 -5.91
C THR A 6 0.00 7.23 -6.15
N ALA A 7 0.48 7.32 -7.39
CA ALA A 7 1.91 7.37 -7.69
C ALA A 7 2.53 8.76 -7.43
N GLY A 8 1.75 9.84 -7.57
CA GLY A 8 2.17 11.23 -7.35
C GLY A 8 2.04 11.70 -5.89
N THR A 9 2.55 12.89 -5.56
CA THR A 9 2.50 13.40 -4.17
C THR A 9 1.08 13.74 -3.69
N VAL A 10 0.77 13.50 -2.41
CA VAL A 10 -0.55 13.90 -1.85
C VAL A 10 -0.80 15.41 -1.98
N GLN A 11 0.25 16.23 -1.87
CA GLN A 11 0.11 17.68 -2.04
C GLN A 11 -0.36 18.07 -3.45
N SER A 12 0.09 17.35 -4.49
CA SER A 12 -0.31 17.65 -5.87
C SER A 12 -1.70 17.13 -6.20
N VAL A 13 -2.05 15.93 -5.73
CA VAL A 13 -3.30 15.25 -6.15
C VAL A 13 -4.48 15.52 -5.20
N GLY A 14 -4.21 15.75 -3.91
CA GLY A 14 -5.23 15.92 -2.86
C GLY A 14 -6.29 16.98 -3.15
N PRO A 15 -5.95 18.21 -3.61
CA PRO A 15 -6.95 19.20 -3.98
C PRO A 15 -7.88 18.74 -5.11
N GLY A 16 -7.33 18.05 -6.12
CA GLY A 16 -8.09 17.51 -7.25
C GLY A 16 -9.04 16.42 -6.81
N ALA A 17 -8.55 15.46 -6.02
CA ALA A 17 -9.34 14.37 -5.46
C ALA A 17 -10.49 14.90 -4.57
N LEU A 18 -10.22 15.88 -3.70
CA LEU A 18 -11.25 16.52 -2.88
C LEU A 18 -12.31 17.22 -3.74
N SER A 19 -11.90 17.86 -4.85
CA SER A 19 -12.84 18.51 -5.76
C SER A 19 -13.69 17.52 -6.55
N GLU A 20 -13.11 16.37 -6.93
CA GLU A 20 -13.79 15.35 -7.75
C GLU A 20 -14.72 14.47 -6.93
N PHE A 21 -14.27 14.01 -5.76
CA PHE A 21 -15.01 13.06 -4.92
C PHE A 21 -15.72 13.72 -3.74
N GLY A 22 -15.49 15.02 -3.48
CA GLY A 22 -16.23 15.83 -2.52
C GLY A 22 -15.84 15.64 -1.06
N GLU A 23 -14.90 14.75 -0.74
CA GLU A 23 -14.43 14.52 0.62
C GLU A 23 -12.96 14.05 0.70
N ASN A 24 -12.38 14.10 1.90
CA ASN A 24 -11.03 13.61 2.17
C ASN A 24 -11.07 12.13 2.59
N PRO A 25 -10.10 11.30 2.17
CA PRO A 25 -10.00 9.89 2.52
C PRO A 25 -9.65 9.65 3.98
N ASN A 26 -9.96 8.44 4.49
CA ASN A 26 -9.51 8.02 5.81
C ASN A 26 -8.00 7.76 5.88
N PHE A 27 -7.39 7.38 4.77
CA PHE A 27 -5.96 7.08 4.66
C PHE A 27 -5.46 7.39 3.26
N TRP A 28 -4.17 7.71 3.17
CA TRP A 28 -3.41 7.70 1.91
C TRP A 28 -2.39 6.57 1.94
N ILE A 29 -2.22 5.85 0.85
CA ILE A 29 -1.11 4.91 0.68
C ILE A 29 -0.11 5.52 -0.30
N ARG A 30 1.18 5.52 0.06
CA ARG A 30 2.22 6.16 -0.72
C ARG A 30 3.48 5.31 -0.84
N TYR A 31 4.18 5.53 -1.95
CA TYR A 31 5.33 4.75 -2.34
C TYR A 31 6.60 5.16 -1.57
N LEU A 32 7.31 4.18 -1.04
CA LEU A 32 8.70 4.33 -0.58
C LEU A 32 9.64 3.63 -1.56
N SER A 33 10.92 3.97 -1.49
CA SER A 33 11.94 3.30 -2.29
C SER A 33 12.11 1.82 -1.85
N PRO A 34 12.34 0.89 -2.79
CA PRO A 34 12.40 1.09 -4.23
C PRO A 34 11.01 1.21 -4.86
N SER A 35 10.79 2.29 -5.61
CA SER A 35 9.60 2.53 -6.44
C SER A 35 9.98 3.46 -7.61
N PRO A 36 10.64 2.95 -8.68
CA PRO A 36 11.22 3.81 -9.73
C PRO A 36 10.20 4.50 -10.62
N ALA A 37 8.94 4.07 -10.60
CA ALA A 37 7.85 4.63 -11.39
C ALA A 37 6.95 5.61 -10.60
N ALA A 38 7.25 5.88 -9.33
CA ALA A 38 6.44 6.72 -8.45
C ALA A 38 7.27 7.82 -7.78
N ASP A 39 6.59 8.89 -7.37
CA ASP A 39 7.17 9.89 -6.48
C ASP A 39 7.30 9.30 -5.08
N VAL A 40 8.53 9.02 -4.64
CA VAL A 40 8.78 8.39 -3.34
C VAL A 40 8.77 9.38 -2.18
N VAL A 41 8.10 9.04 -1.09
CA VAL A 41 8.03 9.89 0.13
C VAL A 41 9.43 10.16 0.71
N ASN A 42 10.32 9.17 0.65
CA ASN A 42 11.67 9.24 1.22
C ASN A 42 12.72 9.87 0.30
N GLY A 43 12.33 10.61 -0.75
CA GLY A 43 13.27 11.25 -1.70
C GLY A 43 14.13 12.35 -1.07
N SER A 44 13.63 13.03 -0.04
CA SER A 44 14.37 13.99 0.80
C SER A 44 13.64 14.23 2.12
N ALA A 45 14.33 14.81 3.11
CA ALA A 45 13.72 15.13 4.41
C ALA A 45 12.57 16.14 4.26
N SER A 46 12.78 17.20 3.48
CA SER A 46 11.71 18.17 3.15
C SER A 46 10.58 17.54 2.34
N GLY A 47 10.90 16.59 1.45
CA GLY A 47 9.89 15.84 0.70
C GLY A 47 8.99 15.02 1.61
N ALA A 48 9.57 14.27 2.56
CA ALA A 48 8.83 13.48 3.54
C ALA A 48 7.91 14.35 4.43
N VAL A 49 8.43 15.48 4.91
CA VAL A 49 7.64 16.46 5.69
C VAL A 49 6.50 17.02 4.85
N ASN A 50 6.78 17.45 3.61
CA ASN A 50 5.77 17.97 2.70
C ASN A 50 4.68 16.94 2.40
N GLU A 51 5.06 15.69 2.15
CA GLU A 51 4.10 14.62 1.93
C GLU A 51 3.17 14.46 3.13
N CYS A 52 3.72 14.43 4.35
CA CYS A 52 2.94 14.35 5.57
C CYS A 52 2.08 15.59 5.81
N ILE A 53 2.50 16.79 5.37
CA ILE A 53 1.64 17.98 5.34
C ILE A 53 0.47 17.78 4.36
N GLY A 54 0.72 17.15 3.21
CA GLY A 54 -0.32 16.76 2.26
C GLY A 54 -1.34 15.83 2.90
N VAL A 55 -0.87 14.74 3.51
CA VAL A 55 -1.72 13.79 4.25
C VAL A 55 -2.51 14.49 5.36
N TRP A 56 -1.88 15.39 6.12
CA TRP A 56 -2.56 16.15 7.17
C TRP A 56 -3.70 17.01 6.60
N ASN A 57 -3.48 17.70 5.48
CA ASN A 57 -4.48 18.60 4.92
C ASN A 57 -5.59 17.84 4.16
N TYR A 58 -5.27 16.68 3.59
CA TYR A 58 -6.14 15.93 2.66
C TYR A 58 -6.52 14.54 3.17
N SER A 59 -6.46 14.27 4.48
CA SER A 59 -7.01 13.05 5.08
C SER A 59 -7.85 13.40 6.30
N THR A 60 -8.92 12.65 6.53
CA THR A 60 -9.74 12.82 7.74
C THR A 60 -9.09 12.23 8.99
N SER A 61 -8.31 11.15 8.85
CA SER A 61 -7.65 10.49 9.99
C SER A 61 -6.15 10.80 10.08
N HIS A 62 -5.61 11.59 9.13
CA HIS A 62 -4.18 11.91 9.04
C HIS A 62 -3.27 10.67 9.06
N THR A 63 -3.69 9.62 8.34
CA THR A 63 -2.96 8.35 8.30
C THR A 63 -2.28 8.11 6.95
N LEU A 64 -1.09 7.51 7.02
CA LEU A 64 -0.20 7.22 5.89
C LEU A 64 0.14 5.72 5.88
N GLY A 65 -0.46 4.99 4.94
CA GLY A 65 -0.02 3.66 4.54
C GLY A 65 1.18 3.75 3.62
N ILE A 66 1.96 2.67 3.57
CA ILE A 66 3.21 2.61 2.80
C ILE A 66 3.25 1.36 1.93
N ILE A 67 3.75 1.54 0.70
CA ILE A 67 3.96 0.46 -0.27
C ILE A 67 5.34 0.62 -0.92
N SER A 68 5.92 -0.48 -1.37
CA SER A 68 7.08 -0.49 -2.26
C SER A 68 6.71 -1.15 -3.57
N ALA A 69 7.10 -0.53 -4.69
CA ALA A 69 7.00 -1.10 -6.02
C ALA A 69 8.37 -1.23 -6.68
N PRO A 70 9.19 -2.22 -6.26
CA PRO A 70 10.45 -2.50 -6.94
C PRO A 70 10.26 -2.68 -8.45
N THR A 71 11.35 -2.59 -9.22
CA THR A 71 11.30 -2.93 -10.65
C THR A 71 10.66 -4.31 -10.81
N GLN A 72 9.53 -4.39 -11.51
CA GLN A 72 8.67 -5.58 -11.54
C GLN A 72 9.41 -6.86 -12.00
N SER A 73 10.40 -6.73 -12.89
CA SER A 73 11.24 -7.88 -13.30
C SER A 73 12.04 -8.51 -12.15
N HIS A 74 12.30 -7.77 -11.06
CA HIS A 74 12.96 -8.29 -9.86
C HIS A 74 12.10 -9.32 -9.12
N LEU A 75 10.76 -9.23 -9.14
CA LEU A 75 9.89 -10.10 -8.34
C LEU A 75 10.00 -11.59 -8.70
N SER A 76 10.42 -11.88 -9.93
CA SER A 76 10.69 -13.24 -10.42
C SER A 76 12.08 -13.78 -10.03
N SER A 77 12.90 -12.98 -9.35
CA SER A 77 14.33 -13.24 -9.08
C SER A 77 14.56 -14.06 -7.80
N SER A 78 15.77 -13.99 -7.24
CA SER A 78 16.19 -14.77 -6.08
C SER A 78 15.79 -14.15 -4.73
N SER A 79 15.94 -14.93 -3.66
CA SER A 79 15.81 -14.44 -2.28
C SER A 79 16.77 -13.30 -1.94
N ALA A 80 17.98 -13.29 -2.50
CA ALA A 80 18.91 -12.19 -2.28
C ALA A 80 18.40 -10.86 -2.83
N GLN A 81 17.69 -10.89 -3.97
CA GLN A 81 17.06 -9.69 -4.52
C GLN A 81 15.90 -9.22 -3.62
N GLY A 82 15.05 -10.14 -3.16
CA GLY A 82 13.97 -9.81 -2.22
C GLY A 82 14.47 -9.20 -0.91
N VAL A 83 15.59 -9.70 -0.36
CA VAL A 83 16.24 -9.09 0.82
C VAL A 83 16.77 -7.69 0.50
N ALA A 84 17.43 -7.50 -0.64
CA ALA A 84 18.00 -6.21 -1.02
C ALA A 84 16.93 -5.13 -1.17
N ASP A 85 15.83 -5.44 -1.87
CA ASP A 85 14.72 -4.52 -2.02
C ASP A 85 14.08 -4.22 -0.65
N ALA A 86 13.91 -5.24 0.21
CA ALA A 86 13.29 -5.07 1.53
C ALA A 86 14.16 -4.21 2.46
N GLN A 87 15.48 -4.37 2.39
CA GLN A 87 16.42 -3.53 3.13
C GLN A 87 16.28 -2.07 2.72
N GLN A 88 16.17 -1.80 1.43
CA GLN A 88 15.96 -0.44 0.93
C GLN A 88 14.60 0.13 1.36
N TYR A 89 13.55 -0.68 1.35
CA TYR A 89 12.24 -0.30 1.84
C TYR A 89 12.22 0.04 3.33
N MET A 90 12.79 -0.83 4.17
CA MET A 90 12.83 -0.56 5.61
C MET A 90 13.78 0.59 5.96
N ALA A 91 14.86 0.80 5.21
CA ALA A 91 15.69 2.00 5.34
C ALA A 91 14.92 3.27 4.98
N SER A 92 14.06 3.23 3.96
CA SER A 92 13.20 4.33 3.55
C SER A 92 12.14 4.64 4.61
N LEU A 93 11.56 3.61 5.21
CA LEU A 93 10.64 3.73 6.34
C LEU A 93 11.33 4.39 7.55
N ALA A 94 12.53 3.93 7.91
CA ALA A 94 13.33 4.53 8.98
C ALA A 94 13.65 6.00 8.70
N TYR A 95 13.95 6.32 7.44
CA TYR A 95 14.24 7.67 7.00
C TYR A 95 13.05 8.60 7.23
N ILE A 96 11.84 8.23 6.79
CA ILE A 96 10.67 9.09 7.01
C ILE A 96 10.34 9.21 8.50
N TYR A 97 10.44 8.11 9.25
CA TYR A 97 10.12 8.08 10.68
C TYR A 97 11.06 8.98 11.51
N THR A 98 12.33 9.08 11.11
CA THR A 98 13.31 9.92 11.80
C THR A 98 13.28 11.39 11.37
N ASN A 99 12.77 11.70 10.17
CA ASN A 99 12.71 13.08 9.67
C ASN A 99 11.35 13.77 9.90
N VAL A 100 10.26 13.01 10.11
CA VAL A 100 8.92 13.56 10.37
C VAL A 100 8.56 13.34 11.83
N SER A 101 8.85 14.33 12.69
CA SER A 101 8.71 14.20 14.15
C SER A 101 7.31 13.84 14.65
N SER A 102 6.26 14.21 13.91
CA SER A 102 4.87 13.92 14.27
C SER A 102 4.38 12.55 13.80
N LEU A 103 5.14 11.83 12.98
CA LEU A 103 4.79 10.51 12.44
C LEU A 103 4.96 9.44 13.54
N GLN A 104 3.90 8.69 13.79
CA GLN A 104 3.84 7.68 14.84
C GLN A 104 3.39 6.34 14.27
N TYR A 105 3.95 5.24 14.79
CA TYR A 105 3.47 3.90 14.46
C TYR A 105 1.98 3.75 14.82
N PRO A 106 1.23 2.92 14.08
CA PRO A 106 -0.18 2.66 14.38
C PRO A 106 -0.40 2.21 15.82
N THR A 107 -1.50 2.65 16.43
CA THR A 107 -1.80 2.43 17.87
C THR A 107 -2.01 0.96 18.23
N ASN A 108 -2.32 0.11 17.24
CA ASN A 108 -2.43 -1.34 17.42
C ASN A 108 -1.07 -2.06 17.31
N ASN A 109 0.03 -1.31 17.10
CA ASN A 109 1.38 -1.82 16.88
C ASN A 109 1.51 -2.78 15.68
N THR A 110 0.67 -2.64 14.66
CA THR A 110 0.72 -3.43 13.43
C THR A 110 0.72 -2.50 12.23
N LEU A 111 1.88 -2.33 11.61
CA LEU A 111 2.07 -1.58 10.38
C LEU A 111 2.13 -2.57 9.20
N TRP A 112 1.21 -2.40 8.25
CA TRP A 112 1.26 -3.16 7.01
C TRP A 112 2.33 -2.61 6.08
N CYS A 113 3.18 -3.52 5.60
CA CYS A 113 4.26 -3.26 4.68
C CYS A 113 3.93 -3.96 3.36
N TRP A 114 3.32 -3.23 2.44
CA TRP A 114 2.88 -3.75 1.15
C TRP A 114 4.05 -3.86 0.16
N LEU A 115 4.14 -5.01 -0.50
CA LEU A 115 4.86 -5.20 -1.75
C LEU A 115 3.87 -5.09 -2.90
N ASP A 116 4.17 -4.22 -3.86
CA ASP A 116 3.43 -4.08 -5.11
C ASP A 116 3.84 -5.18 -6.09
N GLN A 117 2.88 -6.00 -6.50
CA GLN A 117 3.03 -6.95 -7.57
C GLN A 117 1.92 -6.78 -8.62
N GLU A 118 2.29 -6.22 -9.76
CA GLU A 118 1.38 -5.91 -10.87
C GLU A 118 0.87 -7.15 -11.60
N ALA A 119 -0.36 -7.15 -12.12
CA ALA A 119 -1.07 -8.30 -12.71
C ALA A 119 -0.26 -9.14 -13.73
N SER A 120 0.63 -8.53 -14.50
CA SER A 120 1.46 -9.22 -15.51
C SER A 120 2.84 -9.68 -14.99
N THR A 121 3.09 -9.55 -13.70
CA THR A 121 4.38 -9.86 -13.08
C THR A 121 4.30 -11.16 -12.30
N SER A 122 5.30 -12.03 -12.47
CA SER A 122 5.40 -13.25 -11.66
C SER A 122 6.16 -13.00 -10.36
N LEU A 123 5.61 -13.46 -9.24
CA LEU A 123 6.32 -13.50 -7.95
C LEU A 123 7.02 -14.85 -7.74
N SER A 124 8.33 -14.88 -7.47
CA SER A 124 9.01 -16.12 -7.11
C SER A 124 8.92 -16.39 -5.60
N SER A 125 8.90 -17.67 -5.22
CA SER A 125 8.95 -18.07 -3.80
C SER A 125 10.24 -17.61 -3.12
N GLY A 126 11.36 -17.62 -3.85
CA GLY A 126 12.64 -17.12 -3.36
C GLY A 126 12.58 -15.64 -3.02
N TYR A 127 12.12 -14.82 -3.96
CA TYR A 127 11.96 -13.37 -3.77
C TYR A 127 11.06 -13.08 -2.57
N TRP A 128 9.85 -13.64 -2.55
CA TRP A 128 8.89 -13.46 -1.46
C TRP A 128 9.49 -13.82 -0.10
N THR A 129 10.20 -14.96 0.00
CA THR A 129 10.85 -15.37 1.25
C THR A 129 11.84 -14.32 1.74
N GLY A 130 12.71 -13.85 0.84
CA GLY A 130 13.71 -12.85 1.17
C GLY A 130 13.08 -11.55 1.66
N TRP A 131 12.08 -11.08 0.92
CA TRP A 131 11.33 -9.87 1.24
C TRP A 131 10.59 -10.00 2.58
N ALA A 132 9.66 -10.94 2.69
CA ALA A 132 8.79 -11.11 3.85
C ALA A 132 9.57 -11.40 5.14
N THR A 133 10.61 -12.24 5.06
CA THR A 133 11.48 -12.53 6.22
C THR A 133 12.23 -11.29 6.69
N HIS A 134 12.66 -10.41 5.77
CA HIS A 134 13.33 -9.19 6.16
C HIS A 134 12.36 -8.21 6.86
N ILE A 135 11.15 -8.02 6.29
CA ILE A 135 10.11 -7.18 6.90
C ILE A 135 9.77 -7.66 8.31
N TYR A 136 9.52 -8.96 8.47
CA TYR A 136 9.15 -9.57 9.75
C TYR A 136 10.23 -9.36 10.83
N ASN A 137 11.50 -9.46 10.45
CA ASN A 137 12.62 -9.35 11.40
C ASN A 137 13.10 -7.91 11.64
N TYR A 138 12.58 -6.92 10.89
CA TYR A 138 13.03 -5.54 11.01
C TYR A 138 12.56 -4.90 12.32
N ALA A 139 11.27 -4.97 12.62
CA ALA A 139 10.67 -4.46 13.85
C ALA A 139 9.48 -5.32 14.26
N ALA A 140 9.18 -5.38 15.56
CA ALA A 140 8.06 -6.16 16.08
C ALA A 140 6.69 -5.70 15.53
N GLN A 141 6.63 -4.48 15.00
CA GLN A 141 5.41 -3.85 14.50
C GLN A 141 5.24 -3.97 12.98
N THR A 142 6.18 -4.54 12.24
CA THR A 142 6.15 -4.52 10.76
C THR A 142 5.72 -5.87 10.20
N TYR A 143 4.71 -5.86 9.32
CA TYR A 143 4.11 -7.07 8.80
C TYR A 143 4.05 -7.07 7.28
N SER A 144 4.59 -8.13 6.67
CA SER A 144 4.59 -8.35 5.23
C SER A 144 3.19 -8.59 4.69
N ALA A 145 2.86 -7.84 3.63
CA ALA A 145 1.58 -7.92 2.93
C ALA A 145 1.81 -7.73 1.41
N LEU A 146 0.88 -8.17 0.59
CA LEU A 146 1.00 -8.15 -0.88
C LEU A 146 -0.16 -7.38 -1.51
N TYR A 147 0.15 -6.40 -2.35
CA TYR A 147 -0.78 -5.90 -3.36
C TYR A 147 -0.64 -6.77 -4.61
N CYS A 148 -1.75 -7.30 -5.10
CA CYS A 148 -1.76 -8.12 -6.30
C CYS A 148 -3.15 -8.23 -6.93
N ASP A 149 -3.17 -8.62 -8.20
CA ASP A 149 -4.30 -9.23 -8.88
C ASP A 149 -4.39 -10.72 -8.50
N PRO A 150 -5.43 -11.17 -7.76
CA PRO A 150 -5.62 -12.56 -7.41
C PRO A 150 -6.03 -13.48 -8.58
N ASP A 151 -6.58 -12.91 -9.65
CA ASP A 151 -6.99 -13.63 -10.87
C ASP A 151 -5.84 -13.79 -11.87
N ALA A 152 -4.77 -13.01 -11.71
CA ALA A 152 -3.55 -13.15 -12.50
C ALA A 152 -3.00 -14.58 -12.45
N ALA A 153 -2.52 -15.05 -13.60
CA ALA A 153 -2.00 -16.39 -13.74
C ALA A 153 -0.90 -16.67 -12.68
N PRO A 154 -0.86 -17.88 -12.09
CA PRO A 154 0.18 -18.26 -11.13
C PRO A 154 1.58 -17.91 -11.64
N PRO A 155 2.51 -17.55 -10.73
CA PRO A 155 2.56 -18.06 -9.36
C PRO A 155 2.06 -17.15 -8.21
N ASN A 156 1.44 -16.00 -8.46
CA ASN A 156 1.22 -14.94 -7.45
C ASN A 156 0.55 -15.38 -6.14
N CYS A 157 -0.75 -15.69 -6.15
CA CYS A 157 -1.44 -16.21 -4.95
C CYS A 157 -0.85 -17.52 -4.45
N THR A 158 -0.42 -18.41 -5.36
CA THR A 158 0.16 -19.71 -4.98
C THR A 158 1.48 -19.55 -4.22
N VAL A 159 2.24 -18.49 -4.47
CA VAL A 159 3.48 -18.22 -3.73
C VAL A 159 3.14 -17.88 -2.30
N ILE A 160 2.20 -16.96 -2.06
CA ILE A 160 1.90 -16.54 -0.69
C ILE A 160 1.04 -17.56 0.08
N ASP A 161 0.20 -18.35 -0.61
CA ASP A 161 -0.63 -19.39 -0.01
C ASP A 161 0.18 -20.61 0.48
N ASN A 162 1.26 -20.95 -0.22
CA ASN A 162 2.07 -22.13 0.12
C ASN A 162 3.07 -21.88 1.27
N TYR A 163 3.10 -20.67 1.84
CA TYR A 163 4.02 -20.34 2.93
C TYR A 163 3.41 -20.56 4.32
N ASN A 164 3.84 -21.64 4.96
CA ASN A 164 3.51 -22.01 6.34
C ASN A 164 4.61 -21.63 7.36
N GLY A 165 5.68 -20.95 6.92
CA GLY A 165 6.80 -20.57 7.76
C GLY A 165 6.50 -19.32 8.59
N THR A 166 6.71 -19.35 9.91
CA THR A 166 6.31 -18.28 10.83
C THR A 166 6.88 -16.89 10.53
N THR A 167 7.97 -16.78 9.75
CA THR A 167 8.68 -15.53 9.48
C THR A 167 8.50 -15.00 8.05
N SER A 168 7.84 -15.74 7.15
CA SER A 168 7.65 -15.35 5.74
C SER A 168 6.18 -15.45 5.30
N ILE A 169 5.28 -15.38 6.28
CA ILE A 169 3.83 -15.35 6.09
C ILE A 169 3.44 -14.05 5.39
N CYS A 170 2.59 -14.17 4.37
CA CYS A 170 1.80 -13.04 3.91
C CYS A 170 0.63 -12.87 4.87
N ASN A 171 0.54 -11.69 5.49
CA ASN A 171 -0.45 -11.47 6.54
C ASN A 171 -1.75 -10.84 6.01
N ALA A 172 -1.68 -10.22 4.85
CA ALA A 172 -2.81 -9.56 4.20
C ALA A 172 -2.59 -9.45 2.69
N VAL A 173 -3.70 -9.56 1.95
CA VAL A 173 -3.79 -9.19 0.53
C VAL A 173 -4.50 -7.85 0.40
N TRP A 174 -3.94 -6.99 -0.45
CA TRP A 174 -4.59 -5.84 -1.04
C TRP A 174 -4.92 -6.24 -2.48
N SER A 175 -6.19 -6.54 -2.72
CA SER A 175 -6.65 -7.00 -4.03
C SER A 175 -6.80 -5.82 -4.98
N SER A 176 -6.35 -5.94 -6.23
CA SER A 176 -6.80 -5.08 -7.32
C SER A 176 -8.14 -5.53 -7.91
N GLU A 177 -8.60 -6.74 -7.57
CA GLU A 177 -9.79 -7.35 -8.16
C GLU A 177 -10.96 -7.53 -7.18
N PRO A 178 -12.22 -7.57 -7.70
CA PRO A 178 -12.55 -7.18 -9.06
C PRO A 178 -12.39 -5.68 -9.20
N GLU A 179 -11.83 -5.21 -10.31
CA GLU A 179 -11.97 -3.79 -10.61
C GLU A 179 -13.45 -3.52 -10.99
N TYR A 180 -14.11 -2.56 -10.35
CA TYR A 180 -15.54 -2.29 -10.54
C TYR A 180 -15.82 -1.47 -11.83
N THR A 181 -15.22 -1.93 -12.93
CA THR A 181 -15.15 -1.33 -14.27
C THR A 181 -16.49 -1.09 -14.97
N SER A 182 -17.59 -1.69 -14.50
CA SER A 182 -18.89 -1.50 -15.17
C SER A 182 -19.56 -0.15 -14.89
N SER A 183 -19.03 0.65 -13.96
CA SER A 183 -19.63 1.95 -13.65
C SER A 183 -18.68 3.05 -13.22
N CYS A 184 -17.48 2.77 -12.70
CA CYS A 184 -16.59 3.78 -12.10
C CYS A 184 -17.37 4.78 -11.22
N SER A 185 -18.42 4.27 -10.58
CA SER A 185 -19.45 5.05 -9.90
C SER A 185 -19.28 4.97 -8.38
N GLY A 186 -18.28 4.21 -7.92
CA GLY A 186 -17.85 4.20 -6.53
C GLY A 186 -17.21 5.53 -6.19
N GLY A 187 -17.92 6.37 -5.44
CA GLY A 187 -17.32 7.53 -4.80
C GLY A 187 -16.65 7.12 -3.49
N LEU A 188 -15.68 7.90 -3.02
CA LEU A 188 -15.09 7.73 -1.68
C LEU A 188 -16.17 7.70 -0.57
N ALA A 189 -17.24 8.49 -0.74
CA ALA A 189 -18.41 8.57 0.15
C ALA A 189 -19.25 7.29 0.21
N SER A 190 -19.30 6.57 -0.90
CA SER A 190 -20.18 5.42 -1.13
C SER A 190 -19.40 4.35 -1.88
N PRO A 191 -18.37 3.75 -1.23
CA PRO A 191 -17.61 2.68 -1.84
C PRO A 191 -18.55 1.50 -2.14
N PRO A 192 -18.26 0.69 -3.16
CA PRO A 192 -19.05 -0.49 -3.47
C PRO A 192 -19.11 -1.46 -2.28
N ALA A 193 -20.13 -2.31 -2.26
CA ALA A 193 -20.18 -3.41 -1.31
C ALA A 193 -18.93 -4.28 -1.48
N TRP A 194 -18.34 -4.71 -0.36
CA TRP A 194 -17.13 -5.54 -0.38
C TRP A 194 -17.32 -6.78 -1.23
N ALA A 195 -16.55 -6.86 -2.30
CA ALA A 195 -16.56 -7.96 -3.26
C ALA A 195 -15.15 -8.35 -3.71
N ALA A 196 -14.13 -7.91 -2.97
CA ALA A 196 -12.73 -8.13 -3.29
C ALA A 196 -12.42 -9.62 -3.47
N GLU A 197 -11.69 -9.94 -4.53
CA GLU A 197 -11.13 -11.26 -4.73
C GLU A 197 -10.03 -11.57 -3.70
N SER A 198 -9.68 -12.85 -3.59
CA SER A 198 -8.78 -13.32 -2.54
C SER A 198 -7.82 -14.38 -3.02
N CYS A 199 -6.58 -14.31 -2.51
CA CYS A 199 -5.69 -15.47 -2.51
C CYS A 199 -6.18 -16.43 -1.41
N SER A 200 -6.31 -17.72 -1.76
CA SER A 200 -7.16 -18.70 -1.07
C SER A 200 -7.05 -18.70 0.46
N SER A 201 -5.83 -18.62 1.00
CA SER A 201 -5.56 -18.81 2.43
C SER A 201 -5.13 -17.54 3.16
N VAL A 202 -4.77 -16.49 2.43
CA VAL A 202 -4.32 -15.22 3.00
C VAL A 202 -5.51 -14.25 3.04
N PRO A 203 -5.84 -13.65 4.19
CA PRO A 203 -6.98 -12.74 4.26
C PRO A 203 -6.81 -11.51 3.37
N THR A 204 -7.77 -11.25 2.47
CA THR A 204 -7.90 -9.95 1.81
C THR A 204 -8.37 -8.91 2.83
N ARG A 205 -7.60 -7.83 3.01
CA ARG A 205 -7.86 -6.79 4.01
C ARG A 205 -8.11 -5.41 3.39
N LEU A 206 -7.69 -5.23 2.15
CA LEU A 206 -7.81 -4.00 1.40
C LEU A 206 -8.16 -4.34 -0.05
N TRP A 207 -8.88 -3.46 -0.71
CA TRP A 207 -9.30 -3.64 -2.10
C TRP A 207 -9.19 -2.29 -2.81
N GLN A 208 -8.41 -2.24 -3.88
CA GLN A 208 -8.45 -1.16 -4.86
C GLN A 208 -9.61 -1.48 -5.80
N TYR A 209 -10.71 -0.73 -5.67
CA TYR A 209 -11.96 -1.07 -6.36
C TYR A 209 -12.17 -0.28 -7.64
N ASP A 210 -11.49 0.85 -7.80
CA ASP A 210 -11.52 1.68 -9.00
C ASP A 210 -10.13 2.34 -9.18
N GLU A 211 -9.49 2.17 -10.34
CA GLU A 211 -8.23 2.81 -10.73
C GLU A 211 -8.46 4.03 -11.65
N GLN A 212 -7.66 5.09 -11.51
CA GLN A 212 -7.70 6.28 -12.36
C GLN A 212 -7.50 5.96 -13.84
N GLY A 213 -6.52 5.12 -14.16
CA GLY A 213 -6.17 4.77 -15.54
C GLY A 213 -7.30 4.09 -16.31
N VAL A 214 -8.18 3.38 -15.60
CA VAL A 214 -9.33 2.66 -16.17
C VAL A 214 -10.59 3.51 -16.11
N CYS A 215 -10.82 4.18 -14.97
CA CYS A 215 -12.02 4.98 -14.76
C CYS A 215 -11.98 6.39 -15.34
N GLY A 216 -10.80 6.87 -15.72
CA GLY A 216 -10.60 8.18 -16.34
C GLY A 216 -10.89 9.35 -15.41
N TYR A 217 -10.68 9.18 -14.10
CA TYR A 217 -10.80 10.28 -13.14
C TYR A 217 -9.85 11.42 -13.49
N SER A 218 -10.24 12.65 -13.15
CA SER A 218 -9.40 13.82 -13.38
C SER A 218 -8.27 13.91 -12.35
N ALA A 219 -8.51 13.44 -11.13
CA ALA A 219 -7.53 13.30 -10.08
C ALA A 219 -6.74 11.99 -10.25
N ASP A 220 -5.42 12.11 -10.14
CA ASP A 220 -4.47 11.00 -10.23
C ASP A 220 -4.43 10.17 -8.93
N VAL A 221 -5.55 9.52 -8.62
CA VAL A 221 -5.74 8.69 -7.42
C VAL A 221 -6.57 7.45 -7.72
N ASP A 222 -6.25 6.37 -7.02
CA ASP A 222 -7.01 5.12 -7.04
C ASP A 222 -7.81 4.97 -5.74
N LEU A 223 -8.99 4.36 -5.83
CA LEU A 223 -9.91 4.26 -4.72
C LEU A 223 -9.83 2.91 -4.03
N ASN A 224 -9.68 2.98 -2.70
CA ASN A 224 -9.43 1.83 -1.87
C ASN A 224 -10.47 1.71 -0.77
N VAL A 225 -10.79 0.49 -0.35
CA VAL A 225 -11.65 0.24 0.81
C VAL A 225 -11.12 -0.90 1.66
N GLY A 226 -11.12 -0.72 2.98
CA GLY A 226 -10.80 -1.80 3.93
C GLY A 226 -11.95 -2.80 4.06
N ALA A 227 -11.61 -4.07 4.30
CA ALA A 227 -12.56 -5.18 4.47
C ALA A 227 -13.65 -4.90 5.54
N PRO A 228 -14.81 -5.57 5.48
CA PRO A 228 -15.86 -5.44 6.49
C PRO A 228 -15.33 -5.68 7.91
N GLY A 229 -15.62 -4.75 8.83
CA GLY A 229 -15.11 -4.80 10.20
C GLY A 229 -13.61 -4.52 10.34
N TYR A 230 -12.95 -4.11 9.26
CA TYR A 230 -11.51 -3.87 9.22
C TYR A 230 -11.19 -2.38 9.04
N ASN A 231 -10.58 -1.78 10.07
CA ASN A 231 -10.11 -0.40 9.99
C ASN A 231 -8.69 -0.35 9.43
N TYR A 232 -8.52 -0.27 8.11
CA TYR A 232 -7.17 -0.22 7.53
C TYR A 232 -6.34 0.98 8.02
N ALA A 233 -6.94 2.15 8.26
CA ALA A 233 -6.23 3.32 8.78
C ALA A 233 -5.57 3.05 10.15
N SER A 234 -6.11 2.13 10.97
CA SER A 234 -5.48 1.68 12.21
C SER A 234 -4.18 0.91 12.03
N TYR A 235 -3.82 0.52 10.80
CA TYR A 235 -2.60 -0.21 10.45
C TYR A 235 -1.63 0.63 9.61
N CYS A 236 -1.89 1.93 9.51
CA CYS A 236 -1.05 2.92 8.86
C CYS A 236 -0.28 3.73 9.91
N PHE A 237 0.79 4.42 9.51
CA PHE A 237 1.30 5.49 10.37
C PHE A 237 0.22 6.54 10.61
N TYR A 238 0.27 7.23 11.74
CA TYR A 238 -0.59 8.38 12.01
C TYR A 238 0.22 9.62 12.37
N LEU A 239 -0.29 10.78 11.99
CA LEU A 239 0.30 12.07 12.35
C LEU A 239 -0.32 12.58 13.65
N SER A 240 0.48 12.64 14.70
CA SER A 240 0.06 13.14 16.03
C SER A 240 -0.15 14.66 16.07
N ALA A 241 0.46 15.39 15.15
CA ALA A 241 0.33 16.81 14.95
C ALA A 241 0.68 17.16 13.50
N LYS A 242 0.31 18.36 13.05
CA LYS A 242 0.75 18.88 11.76
C LYS A 242 2.30 18.93 11.74
N PRO A 243 2.97 18.26 10.78
CA PRO A 243 4.43 18.30 10.64
C PRO A 243 5.00 19.71 10.47
#